data_AF-A0A246QB25-F1
#
_entry.id   AF-A0A246QB25-F1
#
_cell.length_a   1.000
_cell.length_b   1.000
_cell.length_c   1.000
_cell.angle_alpha   90.00
_cell.angle_beta   90.00
_cell.angle_gamma   90.00
#
_symmetry.space_group_name_H-M   'P 1'
#
loop_
_entity.id
_entity.type
_entity.pdbx_description
1 polymer ?
#
loop_
_entity_poly.entity_id
_entity_poly.type
_entity_poly.pdbx_seq_one_letter_code
_entity_poly.pdbx_strand_id
1 'polypeptide(L)'
;MGATAGATYTGRGIFNFVSASGCPLGDATAGGQSCDRLALNDADTRATVDTDAHTIQFDNTRHYAADTPVGDVLLQGSGVDAQGKRVPLSLHLKLARDGAKWSVSMHAHAPVRGDFTGIKIDPYRVTVNGAKGAQTVLTAEQAIAVLAKPSLTARIAQGLVQVRATGEPDAPDVIVALGVGKVAKRMARVRFQSQLGGSASIAQQIAQGNWSLDMEALSGQIPRRAVQGDLFLFGLENETLLQPLREKGFAKHDALTVGARDGQGYLRYNGVQQPFPQADRVARLFMEDSFLGLILTQQRGVQTAPASPAREK
;
A
#
# COMPACT_ATOMS: atom_id res chain seq x y z
N MET A 1 24.11 21.58 20.66
CA MET A 1 23.50 21.00 19.45
C MET A 1 22.01 20.88 19.75
N GLY A 2 21.17 21.71 19.13
CA GLY A 2 19.72 21.65 19.37
C GLY A 2 19.16 20.45 18.64
N ALA A 3 18.41 19.60 19.33
CA ALA A 3 17.63 18.55 18.69
C ALA A 3 16.65 19.21 17.71
N THR A 4 16.75 18.86 16.44
CA THR A 4 15.71 19.16 15.45
C THR A 4 14.42 18.51 15.95
N ALA A 5 13.40 19.33 16.23
CA ALA A 5 12.10 18.80 16.62
C ALA A 5 11.46 18.11 15.41
N GLY A 6 11.01 16.86 15.58
CA GLY A 6 10.32 16.11 14.54
C GLY A 6 9.09 16.84 13.97
N ALA A 7 8.70 16.50 12.74
CA ALA A 7 7.53 17.07 12.08
C ALA A 7 6.24 16.58 12.76
N THR A 8 5.39 17.51 13.18
CA THR A 8 4.08 17.19 13.75
C THR A 8 2.97 17.28 12.71
N TYR A 9 2.12 16.26 12.67
CA TYR A 9 0.91 16.17 11.88
C TYR A 9 -0.34 16.09 12.76
N THR A 10 -1.39 16.78 12.34
CA THR A 10 -2.70 16.84 13.03
C THR A 10 -3.83 16.82 12.01
N GLY A 11 -4.99 16.36 12.43
CA GLY A 11 -6.17 16.32 11.56
C GLY A 11 -6.16 15.11 10.63
N ARG A 12 -7.36 14.73 10.14
CA ARG A 12 -7.50 13.60 9.23
C ARG A 12 -6.73 13.87 7.95
N GLY A 13 -5.84 12.95 7.56
CA GLY A 13 -5.00 13.14 6.40
C GLY A 13 -3.91 12.09 6.21
N ILE A 14 -3.20 12.21 5.10
CA ILE A 14 -2.10 11.34 4.70
C ILE A 14 -0.86 12.18 4.53
N PHE A 15 0.23 11.74 5.17
CA PHE A 15 1.50 12.45 5.19
C PHE A 15 2.59 11.49 4.76
N ASN A 16 3.30 11.86 3.69
CA ASN A 16 4.44 11.10 3.19
C ASN A 16 5.73 11.64 3.84
N PHE A 17 6.67 10.76 4.14
CA PHE A 17 8.01 11.13 4.61
C PHE A 17 9.06 10.24 3.94
N VAL A 18 10.31 10.66 4.05
CA VAL A 18 11.44 10.02 3.34
C VAL A 18 11.70 8.62 3.90
N SER A 19 11.91 7.67 2.99
CA SER A 19 12.49 6.36 3.28
C SER A 19 13.96 6.34 2.83
N ALA A 20 14.89 6.21 3.77
CA ALA A 20 16.32 6.01 3.50
C ALA A 20 16.62 4.59 2.97
N SER A 21 15.73 3.63 3.23
CA SER A 21 15.82 2.26 2.71
C SER A 21 15.37 2.12 1.25
N GLY A 22 14.80 3.18 0.69
CA GLY A 22 14.43 3.31 -0.72
C GLY A 22 12.97 2.97 -1.02
N CYS A 23 12.43 3.58 -2.07
CA CYS A 23 11.05 3.36 -2.52
C CYS A 23 10.92 2.24 -3.56
N PRO A 24 9.82 1.46 -3.56
CA PRO A 24 9.64 0.36 -4.51
C PRO A 24 9.70 0.77 -5.99
N LEU A 25 9.22 1.97 -6.36
CA LEU A 25 9.32 2.48 -7.73
C LEU A 25 10.49 3.44 -7.97
N GLY A 26 11.32 3.69 -6.94
CA GLY A 26 12.50 4.56 -7.00
C GLY A 26 12.19 6.06 -7.24
N ASP A 27 13.26 6.82 -7.51
CA ASP A 27 13.22 8.28 -7.66
C ASP A 27 12.52 8.80 -8.92
N ALA A 28 12.19 7.92 -9.86
CA ALA A 28 11.62 8.29 -11.15
C ALA A 28 10.17 8.79 -11.08
N THR A 29 9.60 8.93 -9.89
CA THR A 29 8.22 9.37 -9.67
C THR A 29 8.18 10.73 -8.98
N ALA A 30 7.09 11.50 -9.16
CA ALA A 30 6.92 12.83 -8.59
C ALA A 30 7.01 12.90 -7.04
N GLY A 31 7.06 11.76 -6.34
CA GLY A 31 7.24 11.65 -4.88
C GLY A 31 8.67 11.37 -4.42
N GLY A 32 9.62 11.08 -5.32
CA GLY A 32 11.01 10.75 -4.98
C GLY A 32 11.11 9.67 -3.88
N GLN A 33 11.99 9.91 -2.91
CA GLN A 33 12.17 9.04 -1.73
C GLN A 33 11.06 9.15 -0.68
N SER A 34 10.02 9.98 -0.87
CA SER A 34 8.91 10.14 0.09
C SER A 34 7.79 9.10 -0.14
N CYS A 35 8.09 7.86 0.22
CA CYS A 35 7.17 6.71 0.11
C CYS A 35 6.80 6.06 1.44
N ASP A 36 7.48 6.39 2.54
CA ASP A 36 6.94 6.06 3.86
C ASP A 36 5.74 6.96 4.16
N ARG A 37 4.80 6.44 4.92
CA ARG A 37 3.49 7.08 5.08
C ARG A 37 2.94 6.98 6.48
N LEU A 38 2.39 8.09 6.92
CA LEU A 38 1.56 8.23 8.09
C LEU A 38 0.13 8.57 7.64
N ALA A 39 -0.86 7.89 8.17
CA ALA A 39 -2.26 8.27 8.01
C ALA A 39 -2.88 8.56 9.38
N LEU A 40 -3.63 9.66 9.47
CA LEU A 40 -4.41 10.04 10.65
C LEU A 40 -5.89 9.92 10.28
N ASN A 41 -6.62 9.03 10.95
CA ASN A 41 -7.99 8.68 10.58
C ASN A 41 -9.04 9.61 11.21
N ASP A 42 -8.67 10.52 12.10
CA ASP A 42 -9.62 11.44 12.73
C ASP A 42 -8.96 12.79 13.04
N ALA A 43 -9.75 13.71 13.59
CA ALA A 43 -9.30 15.04 13.94
C ALA A 43 -8.54 15.11 15.28
N ASP A 44 -8.69 14.09 16.13
CA ASP A 44 -8.19 14.08 17.50
C ASP A 44 -6.82 13.38 17.63
N THR A 45 -6.42 12.64 16.59
CA THR A 45 -5.12 11.99 16.52
C THR A 45 -4.08 12.97 16.04
N ARG A 46 -2.99 13.06 16.80
CA ARG A 46 -1.77 13.77 16.43
C ARG A 46 -0.64 12.75 16.29
N ALA A 47 0.27 12.99 15.36
CA ALA A 47 1.52 12.26 15.32
C ALA A 47 2.72 13.19 15.15
N THR A 48 3.87 12.79 15.69
CA THR A 48 5.16 13.45 15.46
C THR A 48 6.11 12.43 14.84
N VAL A 49 6.73 12.77 13.72
CA VAL A 49 7.72 11.94 13.02
C VAL A 49 9.07 12.63 13.11
N ASP A 50 10.03 11.95 13.72
CA ASP A 50 11.43 12.33 13.75
C ASP A 50 12.21 11.35 12.87
N THR A 51 12.56 11.81 11.67
CA THR A 51 13.30 11.01 10.67
C THR A 51 14.77 10.85 11.04
N ASP A 52 15.34 11.74 11.87
CA ASP A 52 16.74 11.63 12.28
C ASP A 52 16.88 10.61 13.42
N ALA A 53 15.94 10.63 14.37
CA ALA A 53 15.88 9.69 15.48
C ALA A 53 15.17 8.37 15.13
N HIS A 54 14.59 8.24 13.94
CA HIS A 54 13.71 7.16 13.53
C HIS A 54 12.62 6.86 14.58
N THR A 55 11.86 7.89 14.96
CA THR A 55 10.73 7.74 15.89
C THR A 55 9.44 8.30 15.32
N ILE A 56 8.33 7.63 15.64
CA ILE A 56 6.98 8.11 15.38
C ILE A 56 6.20 8.03 16.68
N GLN A 57 5.64 9.14 17.13
CA GLN A 57 4.82 9.18 18.34
C GLN A 57 3.39 9.58 17.97
N PHE A 58 2.42 8.77 18.37
CA PHE A 58 1.00 9.11 18.28
C PHE A 58 0.46 9.56 19.64
N ASP A 59 -0.44 10.53 19.60
CA ASP A 59 -1.26 10.93 20.74
C ASP A 59 -2.73 10.94 20.35
N ASN A 60 -3.56 10.27 21.14
CA ASN A 60 -5.01 10.34 21.07
C ASN A 60 -5.60 9.94 22.44
N THR A 61 -6.27 10.86 23.12
CA THR A 61 -6.89 10.64 24.43
C THR A 61 -8.40 10.39 24.36
N ARG A 62 -8.99 10.50 23.17
CA ARG A 62 -10.43 10.34 22.98
C ARG A 62 -10.86 8.88 23.18
N HIS A 63 -12.10 8.72 23.62
CA HIS A 63 -12.77 7.43 23.75
C HIS A 63 -13.54 7.11 22.48
N TYR A 64 -13.40 5.88 21.98
CA TYR A 64 -14.05 5.42 20.75
C TYR A 64 -14.81 4.12 20.96
N ALA A 65 -15.68 3.79 20.01
CA ALA A 65 -16.21 2.44 19.89
C ALA A 65 -15.06 1.44 19.64
N ALA A 66 -15.30 0.16 19.95
CA ALA A 66 -14.32 -0.89 19.74
C ALA A 66 -13.79 -0.95 18.29
N ASP A 67 -12.48 -1.14 18.17
CA ASP A 67 -11.77 -1.29 16.89
C ASP A 67 -11.96 -0.09 15.93
N THR A 68 -12.05 1.13 16.48
CA THR A 68 -12.13 2.34 15.65
C THR A 68 -10.73 2.72 15.15
N PRO A 69 -10.47 2.73 13.84
CA PRO A 69 -9.16 3.12 13.30
C PRO A 69 -8.87 4.59 13.58
N VAL A 70 -7.67 4.90 14.06
CA VAL A 70 -7.25 6.28 14.39
C VAL A 70 -5.94 6.67 13.70
N GLY A 71 -5.13 5.70 13.29
CA GLY A 71 -3.98 5.98 12.42
C GLY A 71 -3.31 4.76 11.85
N ASP A 72 -2.44 4.99 10.88
CA ASP A 72 -1.68 3.96 10.19
C ASP A 72 -0.24 4.44 9.95
N VAL A 73 0.72 3.52 9.99
CA VAL A 73 2.09 3.73 9.49
C VAL A 73 2.36 2.67 8.42
N LEU A 74 2.83 3.11 7.26
CA LEU A 74 3.36 2.25 6.22
C LEU A 74 4.84 2.58 6.02
N LEU A 75 5.69 1.58 6.19
CA LEU A 75 7.13 1.70 6.02
C LEU A 75 7.60 0.79 4.88
N GLN A 76 8.31 1.36 3.93
CA GLN A 76 8.81 0.68 2.75
C GLN A 76 10.14 -0.01 3.03
N GLY A 77 10.35 -1.12 2.34
CA GLY A 77 11.58 -1.88 2.46
C GLY A 77 11.72 -2.94 1.38
N SER A 78 12.66 -3.86 1.59
CA SER A 78 12.86 -5.01 0.72
C SER A 78 13.41 -6.20 1.48
N GLY A 79 13.19 -7.39 0.94
CA GLY A 79 13.74 -8.65 1.44
C GLY A 79 14.19 -9.55 0.31
N VAL A 80 14.92 -10.59 0.66
CA VAL A 80 15.37 -11.64 -0.26
C VAL A 80 14.45 -12.85 -0.08
N ASP A 81 13.76 -13.25 -1.13
CA ASP A 81 12.87 -14.41 -1.13
C ASP A 81 13.65 -15.74 -1.14
N ALA A 82 12.90 -16.86 -1.11
CA ALA A 82 13.47 -18.20 -1.11
C ALA A 82 14.25 -18.55 -2.40
N GLN A 83 14.08 -17.78 -3.47
CA GLN A 83 14.80 -17.94 -4.74
C GLN A 83 16.05 -17.03 -4.80
N GLY A 84 16.35 -16.30 -3.73
CA GLY A 84 17.48 -15.37 -3.69
C GLY A 84 17.21 -14.04 -4.38
N LYS A 85 15.97 -13.78 -4.83
CA LYS A 85 15.61 -12.51 -5.48
C LYS A 85 15.24 -11.47 -4.43
N ARG A 86 15.79 -10.26 -4.59
CA ARG A 86 15.34 -9.10 -3.80
C ARG A 86 14.00 -8.61 -4.32
N VAL A 87 13.01 -8.51 -3.42
CA VAL A 87 11.66 -8.05 -3.71
C VAL A 87 11.26 -6.91 -2.75
N PRO A 88 10.42 -5.96 -3.21
CA PRO A 88 9.88 -4.93 -2.33
C PRO A 88 8.97 -5.54 -1.26
N LEU A 89 9.01 -4.98 -0.06
CA LEU A 89 8.14 -5.30 1.05
C LEU A 89 7.62 -4.00 1.68
N SER A 90 6.42 -4.02 2.24
CA SER A 90 5.90 -2.90 3.04
C SER A 90 5.40 -3.41 4.38
N LEU A 91 5.78 -2.76 5.48
CA LEU A 91 5.20 -2.99 6.80
C LEU A 91 4.01 -2.05 6.99
N HIS A 92 2.83 -2.59 7.26
CA HIS A 92 1.64 -1.80 7.60
C HIS A 92 1.28 -2.02 9.07
N LEU A 93 1.52 -0.99 9.89
CA LEU A 93 1.06 -0.87 11.27
C LEU A 93 -0.27 -0.12 11.29
N LYS A 94 -1.30 -0.72 11.89
CA LYS A 94 -2.62 -0.12 12.11
C LYS A 94 -2.81 0.16 13.59
N LEU A 95 -3.25 1.37 13.89
CA LEU A 95 -3.60 1.82 15.23
C LEU A 95 -5.10 2.08 15.29
N ALA A 96 -5.75 1.41 16.23
CA ALA A 96 -7.16 1.55 16.52
C ALA A 96 -7.37 1.82 18.01
N ARG A 97 -8.57 2.28 18.35
CA ARG A 97 -9.02 2.52 19.72
C ARG A 97 -10.16 1.57 20.07
N ASP A 98 -10.09 1.04 21.28
CA ASP A 98 -11.19 0.33 21.94
C ASP A 98 -11.46 1.00 23.29
N GLY A 99 -12.46 1.88 23.32
CA GLY A 99 -12.64 2.85 24.40
C GLY A 99 -11.40 3.72 24.53
N ALA A 100 -10.72 3.62 25.67
CA ALA A 100 -9.48 4.33 25.98
C ALA A 100 -8.20 3.55 25.66
N LYS A 101 -8.31 2.30 25.22
CA LYS A 101 -7.17 1.41 24.99
C LYS A 101 -6.74 1.47 23.53
N TRP A 102 -5.44 1.30 23.32
CA TRP A 102 -4.88 1.09 22.00
C TRP A 102 -5.04 -0.37 21.58
N SER A 103 -5.55 -0.58 20.36
CA SER A 103 -5.50 -1.84 19.63
C SER A 103 -4.52 -1.67 18.49
N VAL A 104 -3.59 -2.61 18.34
CA VAL A 104 -2.49 -2.52 17.37
C VAL A 104 -2.45 -3.79 16.56
N SER A 105 -2.36 -3.67 15.24
CA SER A 105 -2.10 -4.79 14.35
C SER A 105 -1.03 -4.43 13.34
N MET A 106 -0.23 -5.41 12.94
CA MET A 106 0.86 -5.22 11.99
C MET A 106 0.95 -6.40 11.03
N HIS A 107 1.25 -6.11 9.77
CA HIS A 107 1.41 -7.14 8.74
C HIS A 107 2.31 -6.64 7.62
N ALA A 108 2.88 -7.59 6.88
CA ALA A 108 3.69 -7.32 5.70
C ALA A 108 2.84 -7.43 4.42
N HIS A 109 3.01 -6.48 3.52
CA HIS A 109 2.67 -6.63 2.12
C HIS A 109 3.89 -7.14 1.37
N ALA A 110 3.72 -8.22 0.62
CA ALA A 110 4.77 -8.84 -0.18
C ALA A 110 4.20 -9.33 -1.51
N PRO A 111 4.93 -9.18 -2.63
CA PRO A 111 4.47 -9.64 -3.94
C PRO A 111 4.53 -11.16 -4.11
N VAL A 112 5.25 -11.85 -3.23
CA VAL A 112 5.43 -13.31 -3.23
C VAL A 112 5.14 -13.88 -1.84
N ARG A 113 4.82 -15.16 -1.78
CA ARG A 113 4.60 -15.88 -0.52
C ARG A 113 5.92 -16.45 0.00
N GLY A 114 6.03 -16.58 1.31
CA GLY A 114 7.15 -17.26 1.95
C GLY A 114 7.82 -16.43 3.04
N ASP A 115 8.96 -16.93 3.50
CA ASP A 115 9.83 -16.22 4.42
C ASP A 115 10.87 -15.41 3.64
N PHE A 116 11.31 -14.32 4.24
CA PHE A 116 12.27 -13.39 3.66
C PHE A 116 13.50 -13.25 4.55
N THR A 117 14.64 -13.04 3.91
CA THR A 117 15.92 -12.77 4.57
C THR A 117 16.50 -11.45 4.08
N GLY A 118 17.61 -10.97 4.67
CA GLY A 118 18.28 -9.76 4.20
C GLY A 118 17.37 -8.53 4.12
N ILE A 119 16.50 -8.38 5.13
CA ILE A 119 15.52 -7.30 5.24
C ILE A 119 16.24 -5.96 5.30
N LYS A 120 15.80 -5.01 4.48
CA LYS A 120 16.19 -3.60 4.50
C LYS A 120 14.95 -2.76 4.69
N ILE A 121 14.89 -1.99 5.77
CA ILE A 121 13.80 -1.09 6.14
C ILE A 121 14.34 -0.05 7.11
N ASP A 122 13.76 1.14 7.13
CA ASP A 122 14.07 2.14 8.13
C ASP A 122 13.47 1.73 9.48
N PRO A 123 14.30 1.55 10.52
CA PRO A 123 13.89 0.90 11.76
C PRO A 123 13.16 1.88 12.71
N TYR A 124 12.01 2.41 12.29
CA TYR A 124 11.24 3.33 13.12
C TYR A 124 10.72 2.65 14.39
N ARG A 125 10.91 3.32 15.53
CA ARG A 125 10.20 3.02 16.78
C ARG A 125 8.89 3.80 16.80
N VAL A 126 7.77 3.10 17.00
CA VAL A 126 6.46 3.74 17.14
C VAL A 126 5.99 3.69 18.58
N THR A 127 5.60 4.85 19.13
CA THR A 127 5.04 4.98 20.48
C THR A 127 3.65 5.60 20.44
N VAL A 128 2.85 5.31 21.46
CA VAL A 128 1.53 5.88 21.69
C VAL A 128 1.43 6.41 23.12
N ASN A 129 0.56 7.37 23.40
CA ASN A 129 0.25 7.76 24.78
C ASN A 129 -0.49 6.63 25.52
N GLY A 130 0.08 6.17 26.64
CA GLY A 130 -0.52 5.16 27.52
C GLY A 130 -0.94 5.73 28.86
N ALA A 131 -1.70 4.95 29.65
CA ALA A 131 -2.21 5.38 30.94
C ALA A 131 -1.13 5.71 31.99
N LYS A 132 0.08 5.17 31.83
CA LYS A 132 1.24 5.37 32.72
C LYS A 132 2.42 6.09 32.03
N GLY A 133 2.16 6.74 30.91
CA GLY A 133 3.19 7.33 30.04
C GLY A 133 3.24 6.67 28.66
N ALA A 134 4.22 7.05 27.86
CA ALA A 134 4.38 6.55 26.49
C ALA A 134 4.57 5.02 26.47
N GLN A 135 3.89 4.35 25.56
CA GLN A 135 3.98 2.91 25.31
C GLN A 135 4.55 2.67 23.93
N THR A 136 5.56 1.81 23.81
CA THR A 136 6.07 1.37 22.51
C THR A 136 5.14 0.32 21.90
N VAL A 137 4.73 0.53 20.65
CA VAL A 137 3.85 -0.36 19.88
C VAL A 137 4.54 -0.98 18.66
N LEU A 138 5.68 -0.44 18.26
CA LEU A 138 6.59 -1.05 17.29
C LEU A 138 8.03 -0.80 17.69
N THR A 139 8.84 -1.86 17.73
CA THR A 139 10.30 -1.76 17.75
C THR A 139 10.90 -2.09 16.39
N ALA A 140 12.16 -1.70 16.18
CA ALA A 140 12.93 -2.03 14.99
C ALA A 140 12.98 -3.55 14.75
N GLU A 141 13.21 -4.32 15.82
CA GLU A 141 13.30 -5.78 15.76
C GLU A 141 11.96 -6.41 15.38
N GLN A 142 10.85 -5.86 15.89
CA GLN A 142 9.51 -6.29 15.53
C GLN A 142 9.21 -6.01 14.06
N ALA A 143 9.58 -4.84 13.54
CA ALA A 143 9.42 -4.50 12.13
C ALA A 143 10.13 -5.51 11.22
N ILE A 144 11.40 -5.82 11.52
CA ILE A 144 12.19 -6.81 10.79
C ILE A 144 11.56 -8.21 10.90
N ALA A 145 11.13 -8.61 12.10
CA ALA A 145 10.57 -9.94 12.33
C ALA A 145 9.27 -10.18 11.54
N VAL A 146 8.37 -9.18 11.49
CA VAL A 146 7.11 -9.27 10.74
C VAL A 146 7.36 -9.38 9.24
N LEU A 147 8.34 -8.63 8.73
CA LEU A 147 8.74 -8.69 7.32
C LEU A 147 9.44 -10.01 6.97
N ALA A 148 10.29 -10.52 7.85
CA ALA A 148 11.01 -11.76 7.62
C ALA A 148 10.11 -12.99 7.65
N LYS A 149 9.12 -13.02 8.56
CA LYS A 149 8.25 -14.18 8.78
C LYS A 149 6.81 -13.74 8.96
N PRO A 150 5.98 -13.82 7.89
CA PRO A 150 4.55 -13.58 8.01
C PRO A 150 3.95 -14.50 9.08
N SER A 151 3.10 -13.96 9.96
CA SER A 151 2.46 -14.73 11.03
C SER A 151 1.64 -15.89 10.48
N LEU A 152 1.39 -16.93 11.31
CA LEU A 152 0.59 -18.09 10.88
C LEU A 152 -0.80 -17.67 10.36
N THR A 153 -1.46 -16.73 11.04
CA THR A 153 -2.74 -16.16 10.61
C THR A 153 -2.61 -15.43 9.27
N ALA A 154 -1.55 -14.64 9.07
CA ALA A 154 -1.29 -13.98 7.79
C ALA A 154 -1.05 -15.00 6.67
N ARG A 155 -0.33 -16.10 6.93
CA ARG A 155 -0.12 -17.19 5.97
C ARG A 155 -1.41 -17.90 5.60
N ILE A 156 -2.30 -18.14 6.58
CA ILE A 156 -3.63 -18.72 6.33
C ILE A 156 -4.48 -17.78 5.48
N ALA A 157 -4.54 -16.49 5.84
CA ALA A 157 -5.27 -15.47 5.09
C ALA A 157 -4.73 -15.34 3.65
N GLN A 158 -3.41 -15.31 3.48
CA GLN A 158 -2.76 -15.34 2.17
C GLN A 158 -3.06 -16.62 1.39
N GLY A 159 -3.25 -17.76 2.05
CA GLY A 159 -3.68 -19.02 1.42
C GLY A 159 -5.10 -18.96 0.88
N LEU A 160 -5.97 -18.17 1.52
CA LEU A 160 -7.35 -17.94 1.09
C LEU A 160 -7.46 -16.86 0.00
N VAL A 161 -6.48 -15.96 -0.11
CA VAL A 161 -6.40 -14.98 -1.20
C VAL A 161 -5.60 -15.59 -2.36
N GLN A 162 -6.28 -15.90 -3.46
CA GLN A 162 -5.64 -16.29 -4.70
C GLN A 162 -5.53 -15.08 -5.62
N VAL A 163 -4.30 -14.74 -6.00
CA VAL A 163 -4.04 -13.75 -7.04
C VAL A 163 -3.56 -14.50 -8.28
N ARG A 164 -4.30 -14.38 -9.38
CA ARG A 164 -3.95 -15.02 -10.65
C ARG A 164 -3.59 -13.95 -11.66
N ALA A 165 -2.38 -14.04 -12.21
CA ALA A 165 -2.01 -13.34 -13.42
C ALA A 165 -2.89 -13.87 -14.56
N THR A 166 -3.62 -12.99 -15.24
CA THR A 166 -4.39 -13.32 -16.44
C THR A 166 -4.01 -12.48 -17.65
N GLY A 167 -3.04 -11.59 -17.49
CA GLY A 167 -2.57 -10.66 -18.51
C GLY A 167 -1.33 -11.15 -19.23
N GLU A 168 -1.11 -10.57 -20.40
CA GLU A 168 0.17 -10.60 -21.09
C GLU A 168 1.20 -9.77 -20.30
N PRO A 169 2.52 -10.02 -20.45
CA PRO A 169 3.55 -9.33 -19.67
C PRO A 169 3.52 -7.79 -19.77
N ASP A 170 3.10 -7.27 -20.92
CA ASP A 170 2.93 -5.84 -21.18
C ASP A 170 1.57 -5.28 -20.71
N ALA A 171 0.70 -6.10 -20.15
CA ALA A 171 -0.59 -5.68 -19.60
C ALA A 171 -0.87 -6.40 -18.27
N PRO A 172 -0.19 -6.00 -17.18
CA PRO A 172 -0.38 -6.61 -15.86
C PRO A 172 -1.86 -6.66 -15.48
N ASP A 173 -2.35 -7.85 -15.17
CA ASP A 173 -3.75 -8.12 -14.90
C ASP A 173 -3.85 -9.22 -13.86
N VAL A 174 -4.46 -8.87 -12.72
CA VAL A 174 -4.63 -9.75 -11.58
C VAL A 174 -6.10 -9.93 -11.27
N ILE A 175 -6.52 -11.20 -11.16
CA ILE A 175 -7.79 -11.55 -10.55
C ILE A 175 -7.55 -11.93 -9.10
N VAL A 176 -8.23 -11.24 -8.19
CA VAL A 176 -8.28 -11.55 -6.76
C VAL A 176 -9.48 -12.45 -6.51
N ALA A 177 -9.22 -13.62 -5.94
CA ALA A 177 -10.25 -14.57 -5.53
C ALA A 177 -10.08 -14.95 -4.05
N LEU A 178 -11.20 -15.21 -3.37
CA LEU A 178 -11.26 -15.68 -2.00
C LEU A 178 -11.72 -17.14 -1.94
N GLY A 179 -10.99 -17.96 -1.21
CA GLY A 179 -11.22 -19.40 -1.07
C GLY A 179 -10.14 -20.24 -1.75
N VAL A 180 -10.32 -21.57 -1.73
CA VAL A 180 -9.31 -22.54 -2.19
C VAL A 180 -9.80 -23.30 -3.41
N GLY A 181 -8.92 -23.53 -4.38
CA GLY A 181 -9.21 -24.38 -5.55
C GLY A 181 -10.27 -23.81 -6.49
N LYS A 182 -11.05 -24.71 -7.12
CA LYS A 182 -12.05 -24.36 -8.15
C LYS A 182 -13.30 -23.66 -7.60
N VAL A 183 -13.53 -23.68 -6.29
CA VAL A 183 -14.67 -23.04 -5.62
C VAL A 183 -14.37 -21.62 -5.14
N ALA A 184 -13.15 -21.11 -5.37
CA ALA A 184 -12.77 -19.77 -4.97
C ALA A 184 -13.62 -18.72 -5.70
N LYS A 185 -14.18 -17.78 -4.92
CA LYS A 185 -15.02 -16.71 -5.42
C LYS A 185 -14.17 -15.56 -5.90
N ARG A 186 -14.34 -15.14 -7.16
CA ARG A 186 -13.68 -13.96 -7.71
C ARG A 186 -14.27 -12.70 -7.07
N MET A 187 -13.40 -11.84 -6.55
CA MET A 187 -13.78 -10.64 -5.81
C MET A 187 -13.53 -9.38 -6.62
N ALA A 188 -12.35 -9.27 -7.22
CA ALA A 188 -11.97 -8.12 -8.01
C ALA A 188 -10.99 -8.50 -9.13
N ARG A 189 -10.93 -7.68 -10.16
CA ARG A 189 -9.87 -7.68 -11.17
C ARG A 189 -9.17 -6.33 -11.14
N VAL A 190 -7.85 -6.33 -11.13
CA VAL A 190 -7.05 -5.10 -11.22
C VAL A 190 -6.13 -5.19 -12.42
N ARG A 191 -6.10 -4.14 -13.23
CA ARG A 191 -5.27 -4.06 -14.44
C ARG A 191 -4.50 -2.76 -14.47
N PHE A 192 -3.26 -2.84 -14.96
CA PHE A 192 -2.49 -1.68 -15.35
C PHE A 192 -2.23 -1.74 -16.85
N GLN A 193 -2.54 -0.65 -17.55
CA GLN A 193 -2.34 -0.52 -18.99
C GLN A 193 -1.55 0.74 -19.28
N SER A 194 -0.66 0.67 -20.26
CA SER A 194 0.07 1.82 -20.78
C SER A 194 0.29 1.63 -22.27
N GLN A 195 0.46 2.74 -23.00
CA GLN A 195 0.90 2.69 -24.39
C GLN A 195 2.38 2.36 -24.54
N LEU A 196 3.17 2.50 -23.48
CA LEU A 196 4.54 2.00 -23.44
C LEU A 196 4.53 0.49 -23.17
N GLY A 197 4.81 -0.29 -24.22
CA GLY A 197 5.11 -1.72 -24.11
C GLY A 197 6.58 -1.99 -23.75
N GLY A 198 6.93 -3.26 -23.52
CA GLY A 198 8.30 -3.72 -23.35
C GLY A 198 8.88 -3.47 -21.94
N SER A 199 10.19 -3.25 -21.89
CA SER A 199 10.99 -3.18 -20.64
C SER A 199 10.83 -1.88 -19.83
N ALA A 200 9.95 -0.96 -20.26
CA ALA A 200 9.68 0.27 -19.52
C ALA A 200 9.13 -0.05 -18.12
N SER A 201 9.74 0.53 -17.09
CA SER A 201 9.26 0.41 -15.71
C SER A 201 7.87 1.04 -15.54
N ILE A 202 7.14 0.65 -14.49
CA ILE A 202 5.84 1.25 -14.14
C ILE A 202 5.97 2.76 -13.92
N ALA A 203 7.06 3.22 -13.29
CA ALA A 203 7.33 4.65 -13.10
C ALA A 203 7.44 5.40 -14.43
N GLN A 204 8.17 4.83 -15.41
CA GLN A 204 8.28 5.42 -16.76
C GLN A 204 6.94 5.44 -17.50
N GLN A 205 6.10 4.41 -17.31
CA GLN A 205 4.76 4.34 -17.89
C GLN A 205 3.83 5.41 -17.32
N ILE A 206 3.88 5.63 -16.01
CA ILE A 206 3.11 6.71 -15.36
C ILE A 206 3.59 8.07 -15.88
N ALA A 207 4.91 8.30 -15.91
CA ALA A 207 5.50 9.55 -16.36
C ALA A 207 5.22 9.90 -17.83
N GLN A 208 4.92 8.91 -18.69
CA GLN A 208 4.57 9.12 -20.10
C GLN A 208 3.14 9.65 -20.30
N GLY A 209 2.28 9.61 -19.26
CA GLY A 209 0.99 10.29 -19.27
C GLY A 209 -0.11 9.64 -20.10
N ASN A 210 0.09 8.41 -20.59
CA ASN A 210 -0.94 7.60 -21.25
C ASN A 210 -1.02 6.20 -20.62
N TRP A 211 -1.81 6.10 -19.54
CA TRP A 211 -1.92 4.89 -18.74
C TRP A 211 -3.27 4.81 -18.02
N SER A 212 -3.68 3.60 -17.61
CA SER A 212 -4.83 3.38 -16.73
C SER A 212 -4.53 2.31 -15.67
N LEU A 213 -5.02 2.56 -14.47
CA LEU A 213 -5.18 1.59 -13.39
C LEU A 213 -6.67 1.32 -13.23
N ASP A 214 -7.11 0.13 -13.65
CA ASP A 214 -8.50 -0.28 -13.66
C ASP A 214 -8.78 -1.29 -12.54
N MET A 215 -9.82 -1.04 -11.76
CA MET A 215 -10.34 -1.95 -10.75
C MET A 215 -11.80 -2.29 -11.08
N GLU A 216 -12.10 -3.56 -11.28
CA GLU A 216 -13.46 -4.07 -11.47
C GLU A 216 -13.85 -4.97 -10.29
N ALA A 217 -14.99 -4.69 -9.66
CA ALA A 217 -15.57 -5.56 -8.65
C ALA A 217 -16.24 -6.76 -9.32
N LEU A 218 -15.75 -7.97 -9.09
CA LEU A 218 -16.35 -9.21 -9.59
C LEU A 218 -17.41 -9.79 -8.64
N SER A 219 -17.57 -9.18 -7.47
CA SER A 219 -18.52 -9.54 -6.42
C SER A 219 -18.94 -8.30 -5.63
N GLY A 220 -20.23 -8.20 -5.28
CA GLY A 220 -20.74 -7.16 -4.36
C GLY A 220 -20.51 -7.46 -2.87
N GLN A 221 -19.62 -8.40 -2.55
CA GLN A 221 -19.30 -8.81 -1.17
C GLN A 221 -17.98 -8.23 -0.66
N ILE A 222 -17.41 -7.24 -1.36
CA ILE A 222 -16.25 -6.52 -0.85
C ILE A 222 -16.73 -5.68 0.36
N PRO A 223 -16.16 -5.85 1.57
CA PRO A 223 -16.64 -5.14 2.75
C PRO A 223 -16.55 -3.61 2.57
N ARG A 224 -17.66 -2.91 2.79
CA ARG A 224 -17.72 -1.44 2.65
C ARG A 224 -16.63 -0.72 3.46
N ARG A 225 -16.34 -1.18 4.68
CA ARG A 225 -15.28 -0.58 5.52
C ARG A 225 -13.88 -0.70 4.90
N ALA A 226 -13.59 -1.81 4.21
CA ALA A 226 -12.32 -1.97 3.51
C ALA A 226 -12.22 -0.96 2.36
N VAL A 227 -13.30 -0.81 1.59
CA VAL A 227 -13.39 0.19 0.50
C VAL A 227 -13.19 1.61 1.04
N GLN A 228 -13.86 1.97 2.14
CA GLN A 228 -13.71 3.30 2.78
C GLN A 228 -12.26 3.54 3.23
N GLY A 229 -11.62 2.52 3.83
CA GLY A 229 -10.22 2.59 4.24
C GLY A 229 -9.29 2.82 3.05
N ASP A 230 -9.44 2.07 1.96
CA ASP A 230 -8.61 2.23 0.76
C ASP A 230 -8.85 3.58 0.09
N LEU A 231 -10.11 4.02 -0.04
CA LEU A 231 -10.42 5.36 -0.55
C LEU A 231 -9.75 6.45 0.28
N PHE A 232 -9.73 6.31 1.61
CA PHE A 232 -8.98 7.22 2.45
C PHE A 232 -7.49 7.16 2.15
N LEU A 233 -6.87 5.97 2.28
CA LEU A 233 -5.42 5.77 2.16
C LEU A 233 -4.83 6.23 0.82
N PHE A 234 -5.63 6.20 -0.25
CA PHE A 234 -5.24 6.69 -1.58
C PHE A 234 -5.67 8.13 -1.87
N GLY A 235 -6.28 8.85 -0.93
CA GLY A 235 -6.70 10.25 -1.10
C GLY A 235 -7.89 10.43 -2.05
N LEU A 236 -8.76 9.42 -2.12
CA LEU A 236 -9.96 9.36 -2.95
C LEU A 236 -11.26 9.63 -2.17
N GLU A 237 -11.19 9.73 -0.85
CA GLU A 237 -12.39 9.82 0.01
C GLU A 237 -13.26 11.06 -0.24
N ASN A 238 -12.65 12.17 -0.65
CA ASN A 238 -13.37 13.44 -0.85
C ASN A 238 -13.88 13.60 -2.29
N GLU A 239 -13.60 12.65 -3.18
CA GLU A 239 -14.08 12.68 -4.55
C GLU A 239 -15.59 12.47 -4.60
N THR A 240 -16.33 13.49 -5.05
CA THR A 240 -17.80 13.44 -5.14
C THR A 240 -18.26 12.28 -6.04
N LEU A 241 -17.53 12.03 -7.13
CA LEU A 241 -17.77 10.90 -8.04
C LEU A 241 -17.80 9.54 -7.32
N LEU A 242 -17.09 9.41 -6.19
CA LEU A 242 -16.97 8.17 -5.42
C LEU A 242 -17.88 8.13 -4.18
N GLN A 243 -18.79 9.09 -4.01
CA GLN A 243 -19.78 9.06 -2.93
C GLN A 243 -20.59 7.75 -2.89
N PRO A 244 -21.11 7.21 -4.02
CA PRO A 244 -21.85 5.94 -3.99
C PRO A 244 -21.01 4.79 -3.42
N LEU A 245 -19.72 4.75 -3.79
CA LEU A 245 -18.77 3.73 -3.33
C LEU A 245 -18.50 3.84 -1.83
N ARG A 246 -18.37 5.06 -1.29
CA ARG A 246 -18.23 5.27 0.17
C ARG A 246 -19.46 4.85 0.95
N GLU A 247 -20.65 5.17 0.44
CA GLU A 247 -21.90 4.95 1.16
C GLU A 247 -22.38 3.50 1.10
N LYS A 248 -22.23 2.86 -0.07
CA LYS A 248 -22.83 1.56 -0.38
C LYS A 248 -21.79 0.44 -0.56
N GLY A 249 -20.53 0.78 -0.75
CA GLY A 249 -19.50 -0.18 -1.17
C GLY A 249 -19.64 -0.54 -2.65
N PHE A 250 -18.83 -1.48 -3.12
CA PHE A 250 -18.89 -1.95 -4.50
C PHE A 250 -20.11 -2.83 -4.74
N ALA A 251 -20.86 -2.54 -5.80
CA ALA A 251 -21.74 -3.51 -6.44
C ALA A 251 -20.93 -4.43 -7.37
N LYS A 252 -21.52 -5.56 -7.76
CA LYS A 252 -20.90 -6.43 -8.77
C LYS A 252 -20.85 -5.69 -10.11
N HIS A 253 -19.70 -5.74 -10.78
CA HIS A 253 -19.33 -5.06 -12.02
C HIS A 253 -19.18 -3.55 -11.92
N ASP A 254 -19.16 -2.99 -10.72
CA ASP A 254 -18.65 -1.63 -10.55
C ASP A 254 -17.20 -1.55 -11.02
N ALA A 255 -16.87 -0.46 -11.72
CA ALA A 255 -15.55 -0.21 -12.26
C ALA A 255 -15.04 1.16 -11.82
N LEU A 256 -13.85 1.18 -11.23
CA LEU A 256 -13.10 2.36 -10.84
C LEU A 256 -11.80 2.42 -11.66
N THR A 257 -11.59 3.49 -12.39
CA THR A 257 -10.36 3.75 -13.13
C THR A 257 -9.71 5.03 -12.62
N VAL A 258 -8.41 4.98 -12.35
CA VAL A 258 -7.54 6.15 -12.28
C VAL A 258 -6.62 6.09 -13.50
N GLY A 259 -6.38 7.19 -14.19
CA GLY A 259 -5.52 7.17 -15.38
C GLY A 259 -5.03 8.54 -15.78
N ALA A 260 -4.21 8.56 -16.82
CA ALA A 260 -3.82 9.78 -17.53
C ALA A 260 -3.98 9.57 -19.04
N ARG A 261 -4.41 10.62 -19.74
CA ARG A 261 -4.41 10.70 -21.20
C ARG A 261 -3.77 12.02 -21.61
N ASP A 262 -2.76 11.96 -22.47
CA ASP A 262 -1.98 13.12 -22.90
C ASP A 262 -1.45 13.95 -21.70
N GLY A 263 -1.05 13.25 -20.64
CA GLY A 263 -0.57 13.85 -19.38
C GLY A 263 -1.66 14.43 -18.49
N GLN A 264 -2.94 14.39 -18.89
CA GLN A 264 -4.06 14.87 -18.09
C GLN A 264 -4.66 13.72 -17.27
N GLY A 265 -4.55 13.83 -15.95
CA GLY A 265 -5.09 12.85 -15.01
C GLY A 265 -6.63 12.84 -14.98
N TYR A 266 -7.21 11.65 -14.84
CA TYR A 266 -8.65 11.46 -14.73
C TYR A 266 -9.03 10.37 -13.72
N LEU A 267 -10.22 10.53 -13.16
CA LEU A 267 -10.90 9.53 -12.33
C LEU A 267 -12.21 9.16 -13.01
N ARG A 268 -12.49 7.86 -13.11
CA ARG A 268 -13.72 7.36 -13.72
C ARG A 268 -14.36 6.30 -12.85
N TYR A 269 -15.66 6.41 -12.62
CA TYR A 269 -16.46 5.42 -11.90
C TYR A 269 -17.71 5.10 -12.71
N ASN A 270 -17.91 3.82 -13.04
CA ASN A 270 -19.05 3.33 -13.83
C ASN A 270 -19.34 4.15 -15.10
N GLY A 271 -18.28 4.50 -15.83
CA GLY A 271 -18.36 5.23 -17.10
C GLY A 271 -18.42 6.75 -16.96
N VAL A 272 -18.71 7.29 -15.77
CA VAL A 272 -18.66 8.73 -15.51
C VAL A 272 -17.23 9.14 -15.16
N GLN A 273 -16.69 10.13 -15.86
CA GLN A 273 -15.31 10.59 -15.72
C GLN A 273 -15.24 12.05 -15.28
N GLN A 274 -14.24 12.37 -14.45
CA GLN A 274 -13.87 13.74 -14.08
C GLN A 274 -12.36 13.97 -14.22
N PRO A 275 -11.91 15.21 -14.45
CA PRO A 275 -10.50 15.57 -14.29
C PRO A 275 -10.01 15.25 -12.88
N PHE A 276 -8.79 14.74 -12.79
CA PHE A 276 -8.20 14.31 -11.51
C PHE A 276 -6.68 14.51 -11.53
N PRO A 277 -6.18 15.72 -11.19
CA PRO A 277 -4.76 16.06 -11.30
C PRO A 277 -3.82 15.18 -10.46
N GLN A 278 -4.33 14.53 -9.42
CA GLN A 278 -3.56 13.66 -8.53
C GLN A 278 -3.50 12.19 -8.98
N ALA A 279 -3.92 11.86 -10.21
CA ALA A 279 -3.93 10.50 -10.75
C ALA A 279 -2.59 9.78 -10.61
N ASP A 280 -1.48 10.40 -11.03
CA ASP A 280 -0.14 9.82 -10.95
C ASP A 280 0.26 9.49 -9.50
N ARG A 281 -0.08 10.38 -8.55
CA ARG A 281 0.15 10.14 -7.12
C ARG A 281 -0.61 8.91 -6.65
N VAL A 282 -1.89 8.78 -7.01
CA VAL A 282 -2.72 7.64 -6.61
C VAL A 282 -2.20 6.34 -7.21
N ALA A 283 -1.84 6.33 -8.49
CA ALA A 283 -1.29 5.13 -9.11
C ALA A 283 0.05 4.71 -8.48
N ARG A 284 0.95 5.67 -8.21
CA ARG A 284 2.19 5.39 -7.49
C ARG A 284 1.92 4.75 -6.13
N LEU A 285 1.10 5.39 -5.29
CA LEU A 285 0.77 4.87 -3.95
C LEU A 285 0.14 3.49 -4.03
N PHE A 286 -0.74 3.24 -5.01
CA PHE A 286 -1.32 1.92 -5.20
C PHE A 286 -0.25 0.88 -5.52
N MET A 287 0.69 1.19 -6.42
CA MET A 287 1.75 0.28 -6.86
C MET A 287 2.78 -0.01 -5.76
N GLU A 288 3.09 0.98 -4.91
CA GLU A 288 4.08 0.86 -3.83
C GLU A 288 3.48 0.26 -2.55
N ASP A 289 2.29 0.72 -2.14
CA ASP A 289 1.78 0.45 -0.80
C ASP A 289 0.82 -0.72 -0.74
N SER A 290 0.15 -1.03 -1.85
CA SER A 290 -0.90 -2.06 -1.86
C SER A 290 -0.32 -3.42 -2.20
N PHE A 291 -0.84 -4.46 -1.54
CA PHE A 291 -0.53 -5.85 -1.88
C PHE A 291 -0.75 -6.17 -3.37
N LEU A 292 -1.82 -5.63 -3.98
CA LEU A 292 -2.13 -5.87 -5.39
C LEU A 292 -1.17 -5.13 -6.32
N GLY A 293 -0.83 -3.88 -6.00
CA GLY A 293 0.13 -3.08 -6.75
C GLY A 293 1.55 -3.67 -6.75
N LEU A 294 1.99 -4.21 -5.61
CA LEU A 294 3.26 -4.93 -5.53
C LEU A 294 3.27 -6.16 -6.43
N ILE A 295 2.16 -6.90 -6.52
CA ILE A 295 2.04 -8.04 -7.44
C ILE A 295 2.07 -7.59 -8.90
N LEU A 296 1.33 -6.53 -9.26
CA LEU A 296 1.35 -5.97 -10.62
C LEU A 296 2.77 -5.57 -11.04
N THR A 297 3.50 -4.90 -10.14
CA THR A 297 4.89 -4.48 -10.37
C THR A 297 5.82 -5.69 -10.55
N GLN A 298 5.65 -6.73 -9.72
CA GLN A 298 6.45 -7.96 -9.82
C GLN A 298 6.19 -8.72 -11.13
N GLN A 299 4.95 -8.77 -11.64
CA GLN A 299 4.64 -9.45 -12.90
C GLN A 299 5.48 -8.93 -14.07
N ARG A 300 5.77 -7.63 -14.10
CA ARG A 300 6.71 -7.02 -15.06
C ARG A 300 8.17 -7.35 -14.74
N GLY A 301 8.55 -7.28 -13.47
CA GLY A 301 9.93 -7.55 -13.00
C GLY A 301 10.40 -9.01 -13.12
N VAL A 302 9.54 -9.95 -13.53
CA VAL A 302 9.93 -11.33 -13.90
C VAL A 302 10.62 -11.38 -15.28
N GLN A 303 10.47 -10.35 -16.14
CA GLN A 303 11.07 -10.34 -17.48
C GLN A 303 12.42 -9.62 -17.60
N THR A 304 12.82 -8.79 -16.64
CA THR A 304 14.14 -8.11 -16.67
C THR A 304 15.32 -8.99 -16.24
N ALA A 305 15.14 -10.30 -16.11
CA ALA A 305 16.25 -11.24 -15.92
C ALA A 305 16.58 -11.99 -17.22
N PRO A 306 17.64 -11.56 -17.93
CA PRO A 306 18.53 -12.50 -18.60
C PRO A 306 19.89 -12.43 -17.90
N ALA A 307 20.22 -13.43 -17.09
CA ALA A 307 21.60 -13.81 -16.91
C ALA A 307 21.82 -15.08 -17.74
N SER A 308 22.13 -14.90 -19.03
CA SER A 308 22.76 -15.99 -19.78
C SER A 308 24.20 -16.17 -19.29
N PRO A 309 24.68 -17.42 -19.25
CA PRO A 309 25.91 -17.78 -18.56
C PRO A 309 27.12 -17.23 -19.30
N ALA A 310 28.12 -16.77 -18.55
CA ALA A 310 29.47 -16.67 -19.07
C ALA A 310 29.91 -18.07 -19.53
N ARG A 311 30.04 -18.26 -20.85
CA ARG A 311 30.82 -19.36 -21.41
C ARG A 311 32.29 -19.03 -21.16
N GLU A 312 32.93 -19.79 -20.28
CA GLU A 312 34.38 -19.88 -20.27
C GLU A 312 34.83 -20.66 -21.52
N LYS A 313 35.95 -20.20 -22.08
CA LYS A 313 36.68 -20.84 -23.18
C LYS A 313 37.66 -21.85 -22.62
#